data_AF-A0A9E1UUX6-F1
#
_entry.id   AF-A0A9E1UUX6-F1
#
_cell.length_a   1.000
_cell.length_b   1.000
_cell.length_c   1.000
_cell.angle_alpha   90.00
_cell.angle_beta   90.00
_cell.angle_gamma   90.00
#
_symmetry.space_group_name_H-M   'P 1'
#
loop_
_entity.id
_entity.type
_entity.pdbx_description
1 polymer ?
#
loop_
_entity_poly.entity_id
_entity_poly.type
_entity_poly.pdbx_seq_one_letter_code
_entity_poly.pdbx_strand_id
1 'polypeptide(L)'
;FSLLRPVAVEGGDFNDAENPQPVIRTADDADARTVLASVGLVTTVPGAFLVHWRAGRHSIYRGVNTSCYFTTKPTPENPALQHPMVLVSGNGGGRWYNFHSDSSGSVHPDYRHIQVQDTRGPLAFYQCNPEHARSGLEMELRGARNVNIYGLKGERPTPILLVRDCDHIFVSGYSGVAIPPDGESLIRVERTPNYTIANLVDRPMGVRGNAKAWHALIEQPSDGKEIRTAPLERPVLYKRGKPLRK
;
A
#
# COMPACT_ATOMS: atom_id res chain seq x y z
N PHE A 1 25.26 1.32 -3.00
CA PHE A 1 23.88 1.73 -2.69
C PHE A 1 23.88 2.21 -1.24
N SER A 2 23.18 3.29 -0.92
CA SER A 2 23.04 3.74 0.46
C SER A 2 21.91 2.97 1.13
N LEU A 3 22.12 2.48 2.35
CA LEU A 3 21.13 1.75 3.14
C LEU A 3 20.99 2.44 4.50
N LEU A 4 19.78 2.82 4.87
CA LEU A 4 19.47 3.28 6.23
C LEU A 4 18.76 2.16 7.00
N ARG A 5 19.24 1.91 8.21
CA ARG A 5 18.70 0.91 9.13
C ARG A 5 18.61 1.50 10.53
N PRO A 6 17.41 1.60 11.14
CA PRO A 6 17.31 1.96 12.54
C PRO A 6 17.92 0.83 13.40
N VAL A 7 18.54 1.22 14.51
CA VAL A 7 19.16 0.30 15.46
C VAL A 7 18.48 0.43 16.81
N ALA A 8 18.29 -0.68 17.50
CA ALA A 8 17.84 -0.70 18.89
C ALA A 8 19.04 -0.38 19.78
N VAL A 9 18.96 0.73 20.52
CA VAL A 9 19.97 1.17 21.50
C VAL A 9 19.24 1.59 22.76
N GLU A 10 19.84 1.39 23.94
CA GLU A 10 19.22 1.77 25.22
C GLU A 10 18.76 3.24 25.20
N GLY A 11 17.50 3.48 25.58
CA GLY A 11 16.89 4.82 25.54
C GLY A 11 16.54 5.36 24.15
N GLY A 12 16.70 4.58 23.07
CA GLY A 12 16.39 5.01 21.70
C GLY A 12 14.90 4.99 21.34
N ASP A 13 14.50 5.95 20.49
CA ASP A 13 13.10 6.19 20.07
C ASP A 13 12.42 5.00 19.35
N PHE A 14 13.20 4.10 18.74
CA PHE A 14 12.66 2.97 17.97
C PHE A 14 12.40 1.71 18.81
N ASN A 15 12.73 1.72 20.11
CA ASN A 15 12.50 0.55 20.97
C ASN A 15 11.04 0.38 21.39
N ASP A 16 10.23 1.45 21.28
CA ASP A 16 8.84 1.44 21.71
C ASP A 16 7.90 1.05 20.57
N ALA A 17 7.47 -0.21 20.57
CA ALA A 17 6.53 -0.75 19.57
C ALA A 17 5.10 -0.17 19.72
N GLU A 18 4.74 0.32 20.90
CA GLU A 18 3.43 0.94 21.16
C GLU A 18 3.39 2.40 20.67
N ASN A 19 4.56 3.03 20.51
CA ASN A 19 4.71 4.37 19.98
C ASN A 19 5.71 4.44 18.80
N PRO A 20 5.40 3.75 17.67
CA PRO A 20 6.35 3.59 16.59
C PRO A 20 6.73 4.92 15.93
N GLN A 21 8.02 5.10 15.64
CA GLN A 21 8.56 6.31 15.02
C GLN A 21 9.02 6.08 13.56
N PRO A 22 8.92 7.08 12.70
CA PRO A 22 9.46 7.02 11.35
C PRO A 22 10.97 7.22 11.33
N VAL A 23 11.68 6.42 10.53
CA VAL A 23 13.11 6.66 10.21
C VAL A 23 13.28 7.95 9.41
N ILE A 24 12.40 8.18 8.43
CA ILE A 24 12.35 9.44 7.66
C ILE A 24 10.97 10.05 7.82
N ARG A 25 10.90 11.25 8.38
CA ARG A 25 9.70 12.10 8.41
C ARG A 25 9.93 13.34 7.55
N THR A 26 9.13 13.53 6.51
CA THR A 26 9.20 14.78 5.72
C THR A 26 8.40 15.88 6.39
N ALA A 27 8.68 17.13 6.00
CA ALA A 27 7.87 18.27 6.42
C ALA A 27 6.41 18.08 5.99
N ASP A 28 5.48 18.51 6.85
CA ASP A 28 4.05 18.55 6.53
C ASP A 28 3.70 19.88 5.87
N ASP A 29 4.02 19.98 4.59
CA ASP A 29 3.91 21.22 3.84
C ASP A 29 3.48 20.91 2.40
N ALA A 30 2.36 21.52 1.99
CA ALA A 30 1.77 21.38 0.65
C ALA A 30 2.67 21.92 -0.47
N ASP A 31 3.57 22.86 -0.15
CA ASP A 31 4.49 23.50 -1.08
C ASP A 31 5.91 22.92 -1.04
N ALA A 32 6.15 21.96 -0.14
CA ALA A 32 7.43 21.26 -0.07
C ALA A 32 7.83 20.64 -1.41
N ARG A 33 9.14 20.70 -1.69
CA ARG A 33 9.81 20.15 -2.88
C ARG A 33 10.84 19.08 -2.48
N THR A 34 10.45 18.21 -1.55
CA THR A 34 11.32 17.16 -1.01
C THR A 34 11.63 16.12 -2.08
N VAL A 35 12.88 15.69 -2.15
CA VAL A 35 13.28 14.56 -3.01
C VAL A 35 13.90 13.48 -2.14
N LEU A 36 13.30 12.30 -2.13
CA LEU A 36 13.88 11.08 -1.57
C LEU A 36 14.15 10.10 -2.71
N ALA A 37 15.42 9.77 -2.94
CA ALA A 37 15.78 8.95 -4.10
C ALA A 37 17.00 8.07 -3.84
N SER A 38 17.03 6.91 -4.51
CA SER A 38 18.20 6.04 -4.63
C SER A 38 18.78 5.56 -3.29
N VAL A 39 17.91 5.27 -2.33
CA VAL A 39 18.27 4.76 -1.00
C VAL A 39 17.44 3.52 -0.65
N GLY A 40 18.06 2.54 0.00
CA GLY A 40 17.36 1.43 0.63
C GLY A 40 17.04 1.78 2.09
N LEU A 41 15.87 1.40 2.55
CA LEU A 41 15.43 1.55 3.94
C LEU A 41 15.05 0.17 4.44
N VAL A 42 15.65 -0.28 5.55
CA VAL A 42 15.35 -1.58 6.13
C VAL A 42 15.12 -1.46 7.62
N THR A 43 14.12 -2.14 8.16
CA THR A 43 13.92 -2.24 9.61
C THR A 43 13.89 -3.69 10.07
N THR A 44 14.35 -3.89 11.30
CA THR A 44 14.20 -5.12 12.08
C THR A 44 13.81 -4.79 13.53
N VAL A 45 13.40 -3.54 13.77
CA VAL A 45 13.08 -3.02 15.11
C VAL A 45 11.58 -2.72 15.13
N PRO A 46 10.83 -3.26 16.09
CA PRO A 46 9.37 -3.23 16.05
C PRO A 46 8.75 -1.84 16.23
N GLY A 47 9.48 -0.88 16.83
CA GLY A 47 9.03 0.52 16.97
C GLY A 47 9.46 1.44 15.82
N ALA A 48 9.93 0.90 14.69
CA ALA A 48 10.35 1.71 13.54
C ALA A 48 9.56 1.40 12.27
N PHE A 49 8.94 2.43 11.70
CA PHE A 49 8.51 2.42 10.29
C PHE A 49 9.42 3.30 9.45
N LEU A 50 9.44 3.10 8.14
CA LEU A 50 10.54 3.60 7.32
C LEU A 50 10.32 5.01 6.82
N VAL A 51 9.10 5.34 6.39
CA VAL A 51 8.81 6.66 5.81
C VAL A 51 7.45 7.17 6.29
N HIS A 52 7.46 8.39 6.85
CA HIS A 52 6.29 9.23 7.03
C HIS A 52 6.35 10.38 6.02
N TRP A 53 5.65 10.22 4.91
CA TRP A 53 5.61 11.20 3.84
C TRP A 53 4.43 12.15 4.01
N ARG A 54 4.77 13.41 4.23
CA ARG A 54 3.82 14.53 4.40
C ARG A 54 4.11 15.69 3.45
N ALA A 55 5.10 15.51 2.56
CA ALA A 55 5.53 16.54 1.63
C ALA A 55 4.58 16.62 0.42
N GLY A 56 4.34 17.85 -0.03
CA GLY A 56 3.34 18.18 -1.01
C GLY A 56 3.63 17.80 -2.47
N ARG A 57 2.76 18.30 -3.35
CA ARG A 57 2.62 17.87 -4.76
C ARG A 57 3.87 17.99 -5.64
N HIS A 58 4.82 18.84 -5.23
CA HIS A 58 6.05 19.10 -5.99
C HIS A 58 7.20 18.16 -5.58
N SER A 59 6.95 17.28 -4.61
CA SER A 59 7.93 16.36 -4.06
C SER A 59 8.03 15.06 -4.87
N ILE A 60 9.18 14.39 -4.77
CA ILE A 60 9.52 13.19 -5.54
C ILE A 60 10.03 12.08 -4.63
N TYR A 61 9.47 10.88 -4.81
CA TYR A 61 9.99 9.63 -4.30
C TYR A 61 10.48 8.80 -5.49
N ARG A 62 11.74 8.36 -5.53
CA ARG A 62 12.26 7.66 -6.73
C ARG A 62 13.29 6.58 -6.42
N GLY A 63 12.95 5.34 -6.74
CA GLY A 63 13.87 4.21 -6.62
C GLY A 63 14.36 4.03 -5.19
N VAL A 64 13.39 4.01 -4.27
CA VAL A 64 13.62 3.79 -2.84
C VAL A 64 12.91 2.48 -2.48
N ASN A 65 13.68 1.54 -1.94
CA ASN A 65 13.19 0.24 -1.54
C ASN A 65 12.98 0.21 -0.04
N THR A 66 11.82 -0.24 0.41
CA THR A 66 11.48 -0.39 1.82
C THR A 66 11.36 -1.85 2.17
N SER A 67 12.05 -2.31 3.21
CA SER A 67 12.00 -3.71 3.58
C SER A 67 11.95 -3.95 5.08
N CYS A 68 11.28 -5.02 5.46
CA CYS A 68 11.31 -5.50 6.83
C CYS A 68 11.56 -7.00 6.86
N TYR A 69 12.61 -7.44 7.57
CA TYR A 69 13.01 -8.84 7.61
C TYR A 69 13.12 -9.32 9.05
N PHE A 70 12.05 -9.94 9.57
CA PHE A 70 12.12 -10.68 10.83
C PHE A 70 12.44 -12.14 10.57
N THR A 71 13.52 -12.62 11.18
CA THR A 71 13.97 -14.00 11.06
C THR A 71 13.27 -14.95 12.04
N THR A 72 12.55 -14.41 13.03
CA THR A 72 11.92 -15.16 14.12
C THR A 72 10.41 -14.95 14.16
N LYS A 73 9.69 -15.89 14.77
CA LYS A 73 8.27 -15.70 15.11
C LYS A 73 8.14 -14.55 16.13
N PRO A 74 7.03 -13.79 16.13
CA PRO A 74 6.79 -12.76 17.13
C PRO A 74 6.86 -13.34 18.55
N THR A 75 7.47 -12.59 19.46
CA THR A 75 7.47 -12.86 20.90
C THR A 75 6.94 -11.64 21.64
N PRO A 76 6.60 -11.72 22.94
CA PRO A 76 6.23 -10.53 23.70
C PRO A 76 7.31 -9.43 23.68
N GLU A 77 8.59 -9.81 23.62
CA GLU A 77 9.74 -8.90 23.58
C GLU A 77 10.05 -8.38 22.16
N ASN A 78 9.51 -9.03 21.12
CA ASN A 78 9.63 -8.61 19.73
C ASN A 78 8.28 -8.86 19.02
N PRO A 79 7.29 -7.98 19.26
CA PRO A 79 5.94 -8.15 18.73
C PRO A 79 5.93 -8.03 17.20
N ALA A 80 4.86 -8.53 16.59
CA ALA A 80 4.65 -8.38 15.16
C ALA A 80 4.39 -6.90 14.83
N LEU A 81 4.95 -6.39 13.72
CA LEU A 81 4.67 -5.02 13.29
C LEU A 81 3.17 -4.82 13.06
N GLN A 82 2.60 -3.80 13.70
CA GLN A 82 1.18 -3.43 13.55
C GLN A 82 0.96 -2.20 12.67
N HIS A 83 1.92 -1.30 12.62
CA HIS A 83 1.84 -0.05 11.87
C HIS A 83 2.22 -0.26 10.38
N PRO A 84 1.82 0.66 9.48
CA PRO A 84 2.32 0.61 8.11
C PRO A 84 3.85 0.83 8.05
N MET A 85 4.52 0.25 7.06
CA MET A 85 5.94 0.50 6.85
C MET A 85 6.20 1.86 6.19
N VAL A 86 5.28 2.28 5.32
CA VAL A 86 5.24 3.61 4.71
C VAL A 86 3.88 4.24 4.95
N LEU A 87 3.87 5.43 5.55
CA LEU A 87 2.66 6.21 5.79
C LEU A 87 2.70 7.50 4.97
N VAL A 88 1.70 7.72 4.13
CA VAL A 88 1.44 9.00 3.47
C VAL A 88 0.26 9.67 4.15
N SER A 89 0.42 10.89 4.68
CA SER A 89 -0.66 11.61 5.38
C SER A 89 -0.44 13.13 5.40
N GLY A 90 -1.40 13.88 5.96
CA GLY A 90 -1.32 15.35 5.99
C GLY A 90 -1.31 15.92 4.57
N ASN A 91 -0.29 16.73 4.24
CA ASN A 91 -0.07 17.26 2.91
C ASN A 91 0.59 16.28 1.93
N GLY A 92 0.80 15.02 2.33
CA GLY A 92 1.50 14.01 1.55
C GLY A 92 0.94 13.84 0.13
N GLY A 93 1.79 14.12 -0.87
CA GLY A 93 1.46 13.98 -2.29
C GLY A 93 2.71 13.76 -3.13
N GLY A 94 2.66 14.19 -4.39
CA GLY A 94 3.82 14.19 -5.29
C GLY A 94 3.88 12.98 -6.22
N ARG A 95 5.07 12.73 -6.76
CA ARG A 95 5.30 11.71 -7.80
C ARG A 95 6.25 10.64 -7.28
N TRP A 96 5.75 9.42 -7.25
CA TRP A 96 6.41 8.24 -6.71
C TRP A 96 6.76 7.31 -7.87
N TYR A 97 8.05 7.10 -8.09
CA TYR A 97 8.57 6.29 -9.19
C TYR A 97 9.26 5.05 -8.64
N ASN A 98 8.85 3.89 -9.14
CA ASN A 98 9.42 2.58 -8.80
C ASN A 98 9.38 2.35 -7.28
N PHE A 99 8.18 2.45 -6.70
CA PHE A 99 7.97 2.09 -5.30
C PHE A 99 8.04 0.57 -5.17
N HIS A 100 8.94 0.08 -4.32
CA HIS A 100 9.03 -1.33 -3.98
C HIS A 100 9.11 -1.50 -2.48
N SER A 101 8.29 -2.42 -1.98
CA SER A 101 8.20 -2.75 -0.58
C SER A 101 8.08 -4.24 -0.39
N ASP A 102 8.93 -4.81 0.46
CA ASP A 102 9.01 -6.25 0.69
C ASP A 102 9.08 -6.57 2.19
N SER A 103 8.55 -7.72 2.60
CA SER A 103 8.70 -8.18 3.97
C SER A 103 8.82 -9.69 4.10
N SER A 104 9.57 -10.11 5.13
CA SER A 104 9.57 -11.49 5.61
C SER A 104 9.34 -11.54 7.12
N GLY A 105 8.85 -12.69 7.59
CA GLY A 105 8.44 -12.88 8.98
C GLY A 105 6.95 -12.61 9.20
N SER A 106 6.49 -12.76 10.44
CA SER A 106 5.10 -12.52 10.79
C SER A 106 4.86 -11.04 11.05
N VAL A 107 3.77 -10.51 10.50
CA VAL A 107 3.27 -9.16 10.76
C VAL A 107 1.87 -9.24 11.34
N HIS A 108 1.42 -8.19 12.02
CA HIS A 108 0.06 -8.11 12.52
C HIS A 108 -0.94 -8.02 11.35
N PRO A 109 -2.21 -8.46 11.50
CA PRO A 109 -3.24 -8.28 10.47
C PRO A 109 -3.44 -6.84 9.98
N ASP A 110 -3.19 -5.84 10.84
CA ASP A 110 -3.33 -4.41 10.51
C ASP A 110 -2.15 -3.83 9.73
N TYR A 111 -1.02 -4.55 9.64
CA TYR A 111 0.15 -4.08 8.91
C TYR A 111 -0.14 -3.85 7.42
N ARG A 112 0.47 -2.81 6.85
CA ARG A 112 0.50 -2.51 5.42
C ARG A 112 1.93 -2.18 5.00
N HIS A 113 2.31 -2.51 3.78
CA HIS A 113 3.54 -1.94 3.20
C HIS A 113 3.43 -0.44 3.02
N ILE A 114 2.27 -0.01 2.52
CA ILE A 114 1.98 1.40 2.34
C ILE A 114 0.52 1.69 2.69
N GLN A 115 0.35 2.70 3.53
CA GLN A 115 -0.94 3.28 3.84
C GLN A 115 -0.95 4.75 3.41
N VAL A 116 -1.93 5.13 2.61
CA VAL A 116 -2.22 6.52 2.27
C VAL A 116 -3.48 6.91 3.02
N GLN A 117 -3.33 7.82 3.97
CA GLN A 117 -4.37 8.14 4.92
C GLN A 117 -4.65 9.64 4.95
N ASP A 118 -5.93 10.00 4.82
CA ASP A 118 -6.47 11.35 5.08
C ASP A 118 -5.75 12.50 4.36
N THR A 119 -5.09 12.21 3.23
CA THR A 119 -4.45 13.22 2.37
C THR A 119 -5.37 13.65 1.24
N ARG A 120 -5.27 14.94 0.88
CA ARG A 120 -6.00 15.55 -0.24
C ARG A 120 -5.08 15.97 -1.39
N GLY A 121 -3.77 15.91 -1.17
CA GLY A 121 -2.77 16.28 -2.17
C GLY A 121 -2.78 15.31 -3.36
N PRO A 122 -2.49 15.77 -4.58
CA PRO A 122 -2.37 14.87 -5.73
C PRO A 122 -1.16 13.95 -5.51
N LEU A 123 -1.42 12.65 -5.54
CA LEU A 123 -0.42 11.60 -5.35
C LEU A 123 -0.44 10.66 -6.55
N ALA A 124 0.71 10.45 -7.18
CA ALA A 124 0.84 9.55 -8.31
C ALA A 124 1.96 8.54 -8.11
N PHE A 125 1.63 7.25 -8.21
CA PHE A 125 2.57 6.15 -8.27
C PHE A 125 2.76 5.71 -9.72
N TYR A 126 4.01 5.57 -10.13
CA TYR A 126 4.45 5.02 -11.40
C TYR A 126 5.25 3.75 -11.09
N GLN A 127 4.64 2.59 -11.34
CA GLN A 127 5.11 1.27 -10.92
C GLN A 127 5.15 1.12 -9.38
N CYS A 128 4.01 0.73 -8.81
CA CYS A 128 3.82 0.50 -7.37
C CYS A 128 3.85 -1.01 -7.06
N ASN A 129 4.85 -1.48 -6.31
CA ASN A 129 5.00 -2.89 -5.92
C ASN A 129 5.10 -3.08 -4.40
N PRO A 130 3.96 -3.07 -3.67
CA PRO A 130 3.88 -3.66 -2.34
C PRO A 130 3.72 -5.19 -2.44
N GLU A 131 4.66 -5.96 -1.90
CA GLU A 131 4.60 -7.42 -1.97
C GLU A 131 5.04 -8.13 -0.70
N HIS A 132 4.47 -9.31 -0.46
CA HIS A 132 4.87 -10.21 0.62
C HIS A 132 4.49 -9.75 2.03
N ALA A 133 3.53 -8.84 2.19
CA ALA A 133 2.90 -8.66 3.48
C ALA A 133 2.29 -10.00 3.90
N ARG A 134 2.56 -10.41 5.14
CA ARG A 134 1.89 -11.54 5.78
C ARG A 134 0.68 -11.09 6.61
N SER A 135 0.17 -9.90 6.32
CA SER A 135 -1.05 -9.34 6.89
C SER A 135 -2.25 -9.68 6.01
N GLY A 136 -3.45 -9.20 6.37
CA GLY A 136 -4.64 -9.40 5.55
C GLY A 136 -4.70 -8.53 4.28
N LEU A 137 -3.74 -7.62 4.06
CA LEU A 137 -3.77 -6.62 2.98
C LEU A 137 -2.39 -5.97 2.77
N GLU A 138 -1.96 -5.82 1.51
CA GLU A 138 -0.66 -5.21 1.17
C GLU A 138 -0.66 -3.67 1.24
N MET A 139 -1.63 -3.03 0.58
CA MET A 139 -1.74 -1.58 0.45
C MET A 139 -3.15 -1.07 0.78
N GLU A 140 -3.22 0.08 1.44
CA GLU A 140 -4.48 0.70 1.82
C GLU A 140 -4.54 2.20 1.48
N LEU A 141 -5.63 2.62 0.85
CA LEU A 141 -6.04 4.02 0.77
C LEU A 141 -7.24 4.23 1.70
N ARG A 142 -7.14 5.16 2.66
CA ARG A 142 -8.21 5.47 3.62
C ARG A 142 -8.43 6.97 3.72
N GLY A 143 -9.65 7.45 3.47
CA GLY A 143 -9.95 8.88 3.60
C GLY A 143 -9.22 9.79 2.60
N ALA A 144 -8.54 9.20 1.61
CA ALA A 144 -7.64 9.90 0.70
C ALA A 144 -8.36 10.41 -0.56
N ARG A 145 -7.81 11.45 -1.19
CA ARG A 145 -8.33 11.98 -2.46
C ARG A 145 -7.24 12.17 -3.50
N ASN A 146 -7.61 12.06 -4.77
CA ASN A 146 -6.73 12.36 -5.91
C ASN A 146 -5.49 11.44 -5.99
N VAL A 147 -5.70 10.15 -5.73
CA VAL A 147 -4.62 9.13 -5.79
C VAL A 147 -4.65 8.38 -7.10
N ASN A 148 -3.49 8.32 -7.74
CA ASN A 148 -3.29 7.79 -9.07
C ASN A 148 -2.22 6.69 -9.04
N ILE A 149 -2.56 5.49 -9.48
CA ILE A 149 -1.62 4.36 -9.55
C ILE A 149 -1.54 3.89 -11.00
N TYR A 150 -0.35 4.03 -11.59
CA TYR A 150 -0.01 3.57 -12.93
C TYR A 150 0.93 2.37 -12.81
N GLY A 151 0.37 1.17 -12.91
CA GLY A 151 1.04 -0.09 -12.62
C GLY A 151 1.00 -0.42 -11.13
N LEU A 152 0.20 -1.41 -10.78
CA LEU A 152 0.17 -2.04 -9.46
C LEU A 152 0.74 -3.46 -9.59
N LYS A 153 1.55 -3.87 -8.63
CA LYS A 153 2.02 -5.25 -8.49
C LYS A 153 1.76 -5.75 -7.08
N GLY A 154 1.43 -7.04 -6.97
CA GLY A 154 1.33 -7.72 -5.69
C GLY A 154 1.59 -9.22 -5.82
N GLU A 155 1.97 -9.83 -4.70
CA GLU A 155 2.13 -11.29 -4.55
C GLU A 155 1.47 -11.73 -3.25
N ARG A 156 1.34 -13.05 -3.04
CA ARG A 156 0.71 -13.73 -1.87
C ARG A 156 -0.80 -13.96 -1.99
N PRO A 157 -1.33 -14.90 -1.19
CA PRO A 157 -2.76 -15.15 -1.17
C PRO A 157 -3.51 -14.13 -0.29
N THR A 158 -3.40 -12.84 -0.62
CA THR A 158 -3.98 -11.72 0.11
C THR A 158 -4.57 -10.71 -0.88
N PRO A 159 -5.61 -9.94 -0.49
CA PRO A 159 -5.96 -8.70 -1.17
C PRO A 159 -4.75 -7.77 -1.29
N ILE A 160 -4.63 -7.09 -2.43
CA ILE A 160 -3.50 -6.20 -2.70
C ILE A 160 -3.85 -4.76 -2.34
N LEU A 161 -5.05 -4.29 -2.72
CA LEU A 161 -5.45 -2.91 -2.54
C LEU A 161 -6.85 -2.83 -1.93
N LEU A 162 -6.95 -2.13 -0.80
CA LEU A 162 -8.21 -1.64 -0.26
C LEU A 162 -8.28 -0.14 -0.46
N VAL A 163 -9.37 0.32 -1.07
CA VAL A 163 -9.70 1.73 -1.21
C VAL A 163 -10.97 1.99 -0.41
N ARG A 164 -10.87 2.71 0.71
CA ARG A 164 -12.03 2.95 1.58
C ARG A 164 -12.21 4.42 1.91
N ASP A 165 -13.45 4.89 1.84
CA ASP A 165 -13.83 6.27 2.20
C ASP A 165 -13.02 7.33 1.43
N CYS A 166 -12.64 7.00 0.19
CA CYS A 166 -11.79 7.81 -0.66
C CYS A 166 -12.60 8.57 -1.72
N ASP A 167 -11.94 9.45 -2.48
CA ASP A 167 -12.56 10.09 -3.64
C ASP A 167 -11.54 10.36 -4.77
N HIS A 168 -12.01 10.32 -6.01
CA HIS A 168 -11.19 10.51 -7.22
C HIS A 168 -9.94 9.62 -7.25
N ILE A 169 -10.17 8.31 -7.28
CA ILE A 169 -9.11 7.29 -7.31
C ILE A 169 -8.97 6.71 -8.71
N PHE A 170 -7.73 6.51 -9.15
CA PHE A 170 -7.44 5.82 -10.40
C PHE A 170 -6.39 4.76 -10.19
N VAL A 171 -6.67 3.56 -10.69
CA VAL A 171 -5.72 2.46 -10.77
C VAL A 171 -5.73 1.94 -12.20
N SER A 172 -4.56 1.85 -12.83
CA SER A 172 -4.44 1.20 -14.14
C SER A 172 -3.26 0.27 -14.19
N GLY A 173 -3.49 -0.91 -14.76
CA GLY A 173 -2.50 -1.95 -14.82
C GLY A 173 -2.41 -2.67 -13.47
N TYR A 174 -2.60 -3.97 -13.52
CA TYR A 174 -2.15 -4.87 -12.48
C TYR A 174 -1.16 -5.86 -13.09
N SER A 175 -0.22 -6.33 -12.28
CA SER A 175 0.68 -7.42 -12.60
C SER A 175 1.00 -8.19 -11.32
N GLY A 176 1.57 -9.38 -11.45
CA GLY A 176 1.91 -10.20 -10.31
C GLY A 176 1.01 -11.42 -10.18
N VAL A 177 1.13 -12.07 -9.03
CA VAL A 177 0.73 -13.47 -8.83
C VAL A 177 -0.10 -13.66 -7.56
N ALA A 178 -0.69 -12.58 -7.05
CA ALA A 178 -1.58 -12.66 -5.91
C ALA A 178 -2.80 -13.53 -6.18
N ILE A 179 -3.22 -14.30 -5.18
CA ILE A 179 -4.37 -15.23 -5.26
C ILE A 179 -5.19 -15.06 -3.99
N PRO A 180 -6.07 -14.04 -3.94
CA PRO A 180 -6.88 -13.76 -2.77
C PRO A 180 -7.61 -15.02 -2.25
N PRO A 181 -7.93 -15.08 -0.95
CA PRO A 181 -8.72 -16.16 -0.38
C PRO A 181 -10.08 -16.35 -1.09
N ASP A 182 -10.68 -17.52 -0.92
CA ASP A 182 -12.01 -17.81 -1.47
C ASP A 182 -13.04 -16.76 -0.99
N GLY A 183 -13.82 -16.22 -1.94
CA GLY A 183 -14.80 -15.17 -1.71
C GLY A 183 -14.24 -13.75 -1.68
N GLU A 184 -12.91 -13.58 -1.60
CA GLU A 184 -12.26 -12.27 -1.52
C GLU A 184 -11.93 -11.69 -2.91
N SER A 185 -11.22 -10.55 -2.90
CA SER A 185 -10.82 -9.85 -4.12
C SER A 185 -9.38 -9.37 -4.13
N LEU A 186 -8.87 -9.16 -5.34
CA LEU A 186 -7.56 -8.55 -5.56
C LEU A 186 -7.58 -7.07 -5.14
N ILE A 187 -8.62 -6.36 -5.56
CA ILE A 187 -8.90 -4.97 -5.21
C ILE A 187 -10.27 -4.90 -4.56
N ARG A 188 -10.36 -4.29 -3.38
CA ARG A 188 -11.62 -3.98 -2.70
C ARG A 188 -11.83 -2.48 -2.66
N VAL A 189 -13.04 -2.03 -2.97
CA VAL A 189 -13.42 -0.61 -2.91
C VAL A 189 -14.64 -0.41 -2.03
N GLU A 190 -14.54 0.42 -1.01
CA GLU A 190 -15.62 0.66 -0.05
C GLU A 190 -15.93 2.14 0.05
N ARG A 191 -17.23 2.49 0.05
CA ARG A 191 -17.74 3.86 0.31
C ARG A 191 -16.97 4.95 -0.46
N THR A 192 -16.60 4.64 -1.70
CA THR A 192 -15.76 5.50 -2.56
C THR A 192 -16.54 5.82 -3.84
N PRO A 193 -17.07 7.04 -3.99
CA PRO A 193 -18.07 7.35 -5.02
C PRO A 193 -17.49 7.61 -6.41
N ASN A 194 -16.22 8.01 -6.52
CA ASN A 194 -15.62 8.35 -7.81
C ASN A 194 -14.27 7.64 -7.99
N TYR A 195 -14.26 6.61 -8.82
CA TYR A 195 -13.02 5.91 -9.16
C TYR A 195 -13.05 5.25 -10.53
N THR A 196 -11.85 4.97 -11.04
CA THR A 196 -11.61 4.19 -12.25
C THR A 196 -10.57 3.12 -11.96
N ILE A 197 -10.87 1.88 -12.31
CA ILE A 197 -9.93 0.76 -12.32
C ILE A 197 -9.86 0.25 -13.76
N ALA A 198 -8.66 0.13 -14.33
CA ALA A 198 -8.49 -0.25 -15.72
C ALA A 198 -7.34 -1.24 -15.93
N ASN A 199 -7.44 -2.05 -16.98
CA ASN A 199 -6.40 -2.98 -17.42
C ASN A 199 -5.93 -3.92 -16.29
N LEU A 200 -6.88 -4.54 -15.58
CA LEU A 200 -6.53 -5.57 -14.61
C LEU A 200 -6.10 -6.83 -15.38
N VAL A 201 -4.86 -7.25 -15.17
CA VAL A 201 -4.34 -8.51 -15.70
C VAL A 201 -3.54 -9.17 -14.60
N ASP A 202 -3.97 -10.34 -14.16
CA ASP A 202 -3.20 -11.15 -13.23
C ASP A 202 -2.53 -12.30 -13.98
N ARG A 203 -1.43 -12.80 -13.43
CA ARG A 203 -0.94 -14.11 -13.80
C ARG A 203 -1.48 -15.09 -12.77
N PRO A 204 -2.51 -15.90 -13.07
CA PRO A 204 -2.80 -17.02 -12.20
C PRO A 204 -1.56 -17.91 -12.21
N MET A 205 -0.88 -18.04 -11.06
CA MET A 205 0.15 -19.05 -10.91
C MET A 205 -0.51 -20.40 -11.19
N GLY A 206 -0.12 -21.04 -12.29
CA GLY A 206 -0.71 -22.28 -12.80
C GLY A 206 -0.54 -23.51 -11.90
N VAL A 207 -0.36 -23.36 -10.59
CA VAL A 207 -0.19 -24.47 -9.65
C VAL A 207 -0.66 -24.20 -8.22
N ARG A 208 -1.15 -23.00 -7.85
CA ARG A 208 -1.45 -22.69 -6.43
C ARG A 208 -2.74 -21.89 -6.24
N GLY A 209 -3.90 -22.53 -6.37
CA GLY A 209 -5.19 -21.95 -5.96
C GLY A 209 -6.26 -21.94 -7.05
N ASN A 210 -7.52 -21.79 -6.64
CA ASN A 210 -8.66 -21.81 -7.55
C ASN A 210 -8.98 -20.40 -8.04
N ALA A 211 -8.59 -20.07 -9.27
CA ALA A 211 -8.89 -18.76 -9.88
C ALA A 211 -10.40 -18.46 -10.04
N LYS A 212 -11.26 -19.47 -9.87
CA LYS A 212 -12.73 -19.32 -9.88
C LYS A 212 -13.32 -18.98 -8.50
N ALA A 213 -12.52 -19.03 -7.44
CA ALA A 213 -13.00 -18.85 -6.08
C ALA A 213 -12.93 -17.40 -5.59
N TRP A 214 -12.33 -16.48 -6.34
CA TRP A 214 -12.12 -15.10 -5.94
C TRP A 214 -12.41 -14.12 -7.10
N HIS A 215 -12.46 -12.82 -6.78
CA HIS A 215 -12.91 -11.76 -7.69
C HIS A 215 -11.80 -10.76 -8.01
N ALA A 216 -11.70 -10.25 -9.24
CA ALA A 216 -10.75 -9.19 -9.54
C ALA A 216 -11.06 -7.91 -8.74
N LEU A 217 -12.35 -7.60 -8.60
CA LEU A 217 -12.83 -6.44 -7.88
C LEU A 217 -14.10 -6.77 -7.10
N ILE A 218 -14.12 -6.38 -5.83
CA ILE A 218 -15.35 -6.23 -5.04
C ILE A 218 -15.51 -4.76 -4.69
N GLU A 219 -16.72 -4.24 -4.89
CA GLU A 219 -17.09 -2.93 -4.39
C GLU A 219 -18.25 -3.01 -3.38
N GLN A 220 -18.23 -2.11 -2.40
CA GLN A 220 -19.29 -1.92 -1.43
C GLN A 220 -19.59 -0.42 -1.33
N PRO A 221 -20.57 0.09 -2.10
CA PRO A 221 -21.00 1.48 -2.04
C PRO A 221 -21.63 1.83 -0.69
N SER A 222 -21.93 3.11 -0.47
CA SER A 222 -22.52 3.60 0.79
C SER A 222 -23.92 3.06 1.07
N ASP A 223 -24.62 2.54 0.07
CA ASP A 223 -25.91 1.85 0.23
C ASP A 223 -25.76 0.42 0.79
N GLY A 224 -24.53 -0.04 0.98
CA GLY A 224 -24.21 -1.36 1.53
C GLY A 224 -24.32 -2.52 0.54
N LYS A 225 -24.77 -2.28 -0.70
CA LYS A 225 -24.94 -3.35 -1.69
C LYS A 225 -23.60 -3.77 -2.27
N GLU A 226 -23.11 -4.93 -1.86
CA GLU A 226 -21.89 -5.47 -2.43
C GLU A 226 -22.09 -5.88 -3.91
N ILE A 227 -21.13 -5.49 -4.77
CA ILE A 227 -21.08 -5.83 -6.18
C ILE A 227 -19.72 -6.47 -6.45
N ARG A 228 -19.72 -7.59 -7.17
CA ARG A 228 -18.52 -8.37 -7.45
C ARG A 228 -18.39 -8.58 -8.95
N THR A 229 -17.19 -8.48 -9.50
CA THR A 229 -16.92 -9.00 -10.85
C THR A 229 -17.15 -10.51 -10.87
N ALA A 230 -17.55 -11.09 -12.00
CA ALA A 230 -17.62 -12.55 -12.09
C ALA A 230 -16.25 -13.19 -11.84
N PRO A 231 -16.17 -14.43 -11.33
CA PRO A 231 -14.90 -15.15 -11.27
C PRO A 231 -14.23 -15.19 -12.65
N LEU A 232 -12.89 -15.10 -12.68
CA LEU A 232 -12.08 -14.97 -13.91
C LEU A 232 -12.30 -13.71 -14.75
N GLU A 233 -13.27 -12.85 -14.43
CA GLU A 233 -13.44 -11.57 -15.12
C GLU A 233 -12.28 -10.64 -14.79
N ARG A 234 -11.71 -10.02 -15.82
CA ARG A 234 -10.59 -9.08 -15.72
C ARG A 234 -10.98 -7.79 -16.45
N PRO A 235 -11.58 -6.82 -15.76
CA PRO A 235 -12.09 -5.62 -16.40
C PRO A 235 -10.98 -4.84 -17.11
N VAL A 236 -11.17 -4.60 -18.40
CA VAL A 236 -10.39 -3.61 -19.16
C VAL A 236 -10.69 -2.21 -18.62
N LEU A 237 -11.94 -1.96 -18.26
CA LEU A 237 -12.39 -0.72 -17.63
C LEU A 237 -13.53 -1.01 -16.66
N TYR A 238 -13.38 -0.55 -15.43
CA TYR A 238 -14.39 -0.48 -14.40
C TYR A 238 -14.43 0.95 -13.86
N LYS A 239 -15.62 1.56 -13.85
CA LYS A 239 -15.75 2.98 -13.48
C LYS A 239 -17.01 3.19 -12.65
N ARG A 240 -16.87 3.93 -11.56
CA ARG A 240 -18.00 4.42 -10.75
C ARG A 240 -17.98 5.95 -10.67
N GLY A 241 -19.15 6.55 -10.79
CA GLY A 241 -19.36 7.99 -10.62
C GLY A 241 -18.66 8.84 -11.67
N LYS A 242 -18.15 9.99 -11.22
CA LYS A 242 -17.48 11.02 -12.03
C LYS A 242 -16.03 11.23 -11.54
N PRO A 243 -15.14 10.22 -11.69
CA PRO A 243 -13.73 10.40 -11.37
C PRO A 243 -13.14 11.50 -12.26
N LEU A 244 -12.11 12.17 -11.75
CA LEU A 244 -11.40 13.20 -12.50
C LEU A 244 -10.91 12.62 -13.83
N ARG A 245 -11.15 13.36 -14.91
CA ARG A 245 -10.53 13.06 -16.20
C ARG A 245 -9.03 13.31 -16.06
N LYS A 246 -8.24 12.37 -16.54
CA LYS A 246 -6.78 12.44 -16.56
C LYS A 246 -6.29 12.83 -17.93
#